data_AF-A0A4Y1X1K0-F1
#
_entry.id   AF-A0A4Y1X1K0-F1
#
_cell.length_a   1.000
_cell.length_b   1.000
_cell.length_c   1.000
_cell.angle_alpha   90.00
_cell.angle_beta   90.00
_cell.angle_gamma   90.00
#
_symmetry.space_group_name_H-M   'P 1'
#
loop_
_entity.id
_entity.type
_entity.pdbx_description
1 polymer ?
#
loop_
_entity_poly.entity_id
_entity_poly.type
_entity_poly.pdbx_seq_one_letter_code
_entity_poly.pdbx_strand_id
1 'polypeptide(L)'
;MKNFLKYAVSCLALGALLAGCSDWVESERVITQHPDEQSPILRDNAYYAALRDWKRNTKHKIAFGWYGSWTAVGASYQTRLASAPDSMDIISIWSQWHSLTPEQMADKEFVQKIKGTKVTFTIFAHEVPDEFLVDGEVTPEGLATYARAYARDSMNKYSYDGIDLDYEPGFGGTGPLVGHDNENMKIFCQELSKYVGPKSGTGRLFMIDGVPYAVHKEIAELFDYGIVQAYNSSGYTDLQNRFDNAYAKGWKPEQYIFAENFESFWKNGGVTHTCRDGQVVNSLLGMARFNPEQGYCGGFGAYHMEYEYGNSAMPYKYMREAIQDVNPAGGSIVASFTKNDMPEYSFLIESDGSISGSMDEKVQLTLSQKAPADLTVSLAMDNSLVETYNLKNGKSYLTVDPERVSLGTLEIKAGEFLSGEAPVGFDAAGAAKGEYLLPIVAELPEGGAYVSKSDPMVRYIVIRVSTMDIDTEATALTGTKIEPAAGWTISCYQGTNSSGATGVWNCDTDEQKAKMFDGKLDEQCWYASSQSFSWGYGGNFIIGLDKTYDVSGFRWHYYYEDSNPQITDVRYSEDGKNWTSLSNQVAFVPKVTDQWKIFQFKEAVKARYIRVYVGNVSGFTSMNEAEIHTPAN
;
A
#
# COMPACT_ATOMS: atom_id res chain seq x y z
N MET A 1 17.84 13.85 -87.62
CA MET A 1 17.07 12.82 -86.86
C MET A 1 17.74 12.48 -85.52
N LYS A 2 17.84 13.42 -84.57
CA LYS A 2 18.33 13.10 -83.20
C LYS A 2 17.46 13.66 -82.07
N ASN A 3 16.47 14.50 -82.37
CA ASN A 3 15.60 15.12 -81.36
C ASN A 3 14.15 14.61 -81.38
N PHE A 4 13.69 13.91 -82.42
CA PHE A 4 12.31 13.39 -82.49
C PHE A 4 12.11 12.10 -81.67
N LEU A 5 13.17 11.29 -81.54
CA LEU A 5 13.12 10.02 -80.78
C LEU A 5 13.09 10.24 -79.26
N LYS A 6 13.57 11.40 -78.77
CA LYS A 6 13.53 11.73 -77.34
C LYS A 6 12.12 12.08 -76.87
N TYR A 7 11.32 12.79 -77.68
CA TYR A 7 9.95 13.16 -77.28
C TYR A 7 8.95 12.00 -77.40
N ALA A 8 9.14 11.09 -78.38
CA ALA A 8 8.29 9.91 -78.51
C ALA A 8 8.44 8.90 -77.35
N VAL A 9 9.66 8.74 -76.83
CA VAL A 9 9.93 7.86 -75.67
C VAL A 9 9.42 8.50 -74.37
N SER A 10 9.48 9.83 -74.23
CA SER A 10 8.92 10.53 -73.08
C SER A 10 7.38 10.47 -73.00
N CYS A 11 6.68 10.52 -74.14
CA CYS A 11 5.21 10.42 -74.15
C CYS A 11 4.71 8.98 -73.90
N LEU A 12 5.46 7.95 -74.32
CA LEU A 12 5.13 6.54 -74.02
C LEU A 12 5.45 6.16 -72.56
N ALA A 13 6.47 6.76 -71.95
CA ALA A 13 6.78 6.58 -70.53
C ALA A 13 5.75 7.26 -69.60
N LEU A 14 5.15 8.39 -70.02
CA LEU A 14 4.05 9.03 -69.26
C LEU A 14 2.71 8.28 -69.41
N GLY A 15 2.44 7.62 -70.54
CA GLY A 15 1.23 6.82 -70.73
C GLY A 15 1.22 5.52 -69.90
N ALA A 16 2.39 4.92 -69.66
CA ALA A 16 2.53 3.73 -68.81
C ALA A 16 2.45 4.03 -67.30
N LEU A 17 2.58 5.30 -66.89
CA LEU A 17 2.41 5.73 -65.50
C LEU A 17 0.94 5.98 -65.11
N LEU A 18 0.00 5.99 -66.06
CA LEU A 18 -1.43 6.22 -65.79
C LEU A 18 -2.28 4.94 -65.87
N ALA A 19 -1.73 3.82 -66.32
CA ALA A 19 -2.39 2.51 -66.29
C ALA A 19 -2.11 1.69 -65.00
N GLY A 20 -1.27 2.20 -64.10
CA GLY A 20 -1.03 1.65 -62.76
C GLY A 20 -1.85 2.32 -61.65
N CYS A 21 -2.73 3.26 -62.00
CA CYS A 21 -3.52 4.04 -61.05
C CYS A 21 -4.92 3.42 -60.81
N SER A 22 -4.98 2.18 -60.34
CA SER A 22 -6.17 1.66 -59.64
C SER A 22 -5.91 1.33 -58.17
N ASP A 23 -4.65 1.13 -57.77
CA ASP A 23 -4.29 0.75 -56.38
C ASP A 23 -4.15 1.94 -55.40
N TRP A 24 -4.35 3.18 -55.85
CA TRP A 24 -4.17 4.39 -55.02
C TRP A 24 -5.47 5.04 -54.53
N VAL A 25 -6.61 4.40 -54.73
CA VAL A 25 -7.91 4.87 -54.20
C VAL A 25 -8.48 3.96 -53.12
N GLU A 26 -7.85 2.80 -52.86
CA GLU A 26 -8.12 2.03 -51.65
C GLU A 26 -6.98 2.24 -50.66
N SER A 27 -7.27 2.90 -49.54
CA SER A 27 -6.35 2.94 -48.41
C SER A 27 -6.11 1.50 -47.94
N GLU A 28 -4.98 0.92 -48.30
CA GLU A 28 -4.58 -0.38 -47.74
C GLU A 28 -4.55 -0.28 -46.21
N ARG A 29 -5.26 -1.20 -45.56
CA ARG A 29 -5.31 -1.30 -44.11
C ARG A 29 -3.90 -1.55 -43.59
N VAL A 30 -3.34 -0.57 -42.88
CA VAL A 30 -2.25 -0.85 -41.96
C VAL A 30 -2.87 -1.54 -40.74
N ILE A 31 -2.89 -2.87 -40.77
CA ILE A 31 -3.12 -3.68 -39.57
C ILE A 31 -1.88 -3.50 -38.70
N THR A 32 -1.90 -2.56 -37.77
CA THR A 32 -0.78 -2.30 -36.86
C THR A 32 -0.69 -3.31 -35.71
N GLN A 33 -1.67 -4.21 -35.58
CA GLN A 33 -1.78 -5.19 -34.50
C GLN A 33 -2.50 -6.45 -34.99
N HIS A 34 -1.98 -7.62 -34.60
CA HIS A 34 -2.48 -8.96 -34.95
C HIS A 34 -2.98 -9.71 -33.69
N PRO A 35 -4.22 -9.49 -33.23
CA PRO A 35 -4.75 -10.11 -32.01
C PRO A 35 -4.83 -11.64 -32.07
N ASP A 36 -4.90 -12.19 -33.28
CA ASP A 36 -4.83 -13.60 -33.65
C ASP A 36 -3.43 -14.20 -33.46
N GLU A 37 -2.38 -13.41 -33.62
CA GLU A 37 -0.99 -13.82 -33.36
C GLU A 37 -0.59 -13.64 -31.89
N GLN A 38 -1.41 -12.97 -31.08
CA GLN A 38 -1.11 -12.56 -29.70
C GLN A 38 -1.64 -13.50 -28.62
N SER A 39 -2.43 -14.53 -28.95
CA SER A 39 -3.05 -15.41 -27.95
C SER A 39 -2.79 -16.89 -28.25
N PRO A 40 -2.15 -17.64 -27.34
CA PRO A 40 -2.02 -19.10 -27.47
C PRO A 40 -3.35 -19.85 -27.20
N ILE A 41 -4.45 -19.12 -26.97
CA ILE A 41 -5.73 -19.65 -26.52
C ILE A 41 -6.67 -19.75 -27.72
N LEU A 42 -7.10 -20.97 -28.03
CA LEU A 42 -8.14 -21.24 -29.02
C LEU A 42 -9.48 -20.67 -28.51
N ARG A 43 -9.99 -19.62 -29.17
CA ARG A 43 -11.29 -18.99 -28.85
C ARG A 43 -12.46 -19.71 -29.55
N ASP A 44 -12.64 -20.97 -29.21
CA ASP A 44 -13.75 -21.77 -29.71
C ASP A 44 -15.05 -21.55 -28.90
N ASN A 45 -16.09 -22.31 -29.24
CA ASN A 45 -17.36 -22.24 -28.52
C ASN A 45 -17.24 -22.66 -27.04
N ALA A 46 -16.32 -23.57 -26.71
CA ALA A 46 -16.10 -24.03 -25.34
C ALA A 46 -15.44 -22.93 -24.51
N TYR A 47 -14.45 -22.23 -25.07
CA TYR A 47 -13.84 -21.04 -24.47
C TYR A 47 -14.90 -19.99 -24.12
N TYR A 48 -15.73 -19.60 -25.10
CA TYR A 48 -16.73 -18.56 -24.86
C TYR A 48 -17.86 -19.04 -23.92
N ALA A 49 -18.20 -20.33 -23.91
CA ALA A 49 -19.11 -20.89 -22.92
C ALA A 49 -18.54 -20.77 -21.50
N ALA A 50 -17.28 -21.18 -21.31
CA ALA A 50 -16.58 -21.09 -20.03
C ALA A 50 -16.43 -19.65 -19.55
N LEU A 51 -16.11 -18.71 -20.45
CA LEU A 51 -16.04 -17.28 -20.15
C LEU A 51 -17.38 -16.75 -19.64
N ARG A 52 -18.49 -17.07 -20.34
CA ARG A 52 -19.83 -16.65 -19.93
C ARG A 52 -20.26 -17.29 -18.61
N ASP A 53 -19.90 -18.55 -18.39
CA ASP A 53 -20.17 -19.23 -17.12
C ASP A 53 -19.37 -18.62 -15.98
N TRP A 54 -18.09 -18.27 -16.19
CA TRP A 54 -17.29 -17.55 -15.21
C TRP A 54 -17.94 -16.21 -14.83
N LYS A 55 -18.32 -15.39 -15.81
CA LYS A 55 -19.00 -14.09 -15.55
C LYS A 55 -20.31 -14.24 -14.78
N ARG A 56 -21.11 -15.28 -15.08
CA ARG A 56 -22.41 -15.49 -14.43
C ARG A 56 -22.32 -16.11 -13.04
N ASN A 57 -21.40 -17.06 -12.87
CA ASN A 57 -21.46 -17.99 -11.73
C ASN A 57 -20.37 -17.70 -10.68
N THR A 58 -19.43 -16.79 -10.95
CA THR A 58 -18.40 -16.42 -9.99
C THR A 58 -18.62 -15.00 -9.48
N LYS A 59 -18.34 -14.78 -8.19
CA LYS A 59 -18.18 -13.44 -7.65
C LYS A 59 -16.74 -13.01 -7.89
N HIS A 60 -16.54 -11.96 -8.66
CA HIS A 60 -15.24 -11.41 -9.03
C HIS A 60 -15.31 -9.88 -9.03
N LYS A 61 -14.16 -9.20 -9.13
CA LYS A 61 -14.17 -7.73 -9.31
C LYS A 61 -14.65 -7.38 -10.70
N ILE A 62 -15.65 -6.53 -10.79
CA ILE A 62 -16.20 -6.08 -12.05
C ILE A 62 -15.17 -5.21 -12.76
N ALA A 63 -14.82 -5.62 -13.98
CA ALA A 63 -14.05 -4.81 -14.91
C ALA A 63 -15.00 -3.95 -15.74
N PHE A 64 -14.91 -2.63 -15.53
CA PHE A 64 -15.79 -1.63 -16.13
C PHE A 64 -15.02 -0.69 -17.07
N GLY A 65 -15.70 -0.11 -18.06
CA GLY A 65 -15.13 1.04 -18.78
C GLY A 65 -16.15 1.82 -19.61
N TRP A 66 -15.91 3.13 -19.71
CA TRP A 66 -16.63 4.02 -20.63
C TRP A 66 -15.97 4.02 -22.00
N TYR A 67 -16.78 3.89 -23.05
CA TYR A 67 -16.33 3.72 -24.42
C TYR A 67 -16.83 4.86 -25.31
N GLY A 68 -15.92 5.77 -25.70
CA GLY A 68 -16.30 7.03 -26.36
C GLY A 68 -16.20 7.04 -27.89
N SER A 69 -15.44 6.11 -28.48
CA SER A 69 -15.14 6.12 -29.91
C SER A 69 -15.86 5.02 -30.71
N TRP A 70 -17.06 4.61 -30.29
CA TRP A 70 -17.75 3.46 -30.86
C TRP A 70 -18.47 3.76 -32.18
N THR A 71 -17.89 3.29 -33.28
CA THR A 71 -18.52 3.35 -34.62
C THR A 71 -18.69 1.97 -35.25
N ALA A 72 -18.09 0.92 -34.68
CA ALA A 72 -18.01 -0.45 -35.20
C ALA A 72 -17.33 -0.61 -36.58
N VAL A 73 -16.92 0.49 -37.21
CA VAL A 73 -16.34 0.54 -38.56
C VAL A 73 -14.99 1.28 -38.56
N GLY A 74 -14.29 1.23 -39.70
CA GLY A 74 -13.00 1.89 -39.88
C GLY A 74 -11.79 0.93 -39.85
N ALA A 75 -10.62 1.48 -40.17
CA ALA A 75 -9.38 0.71 -40.30
C ALA A 75 -8.84 0.22 -38.94
N SER A 76 -8.93 1.05 -37.90
CA SER A 76 -8.58 0.66 -36.54
C SER A 76 -9.69 -0.19 -35.92
N TYR A 77 -9.33 -1.19 -35.11
CA TYR A 77 -10.29 -1.94 -34.29
C TYR A 77 -10.63 -1.26 -32.96
N GLN A 78 -9.96 -0.16 -32.62
CA GLN A 78 -10.29 0.69 -31.47
C GLN A 78 -11.76 1.16 -31.46
N THR A 79 -12.43 1.20 -32.61
CA THR A 79 -13.82 1.64 -32.71
C THR A 79 -14.84 0.53 -32.50
N ARG A 80 -14.40 -0.70 -32.20
CA ARG A 80 -15.23 -1.90 -32.05
C ARG A 80 -15.19 -2.39 -30.61
N LEU A 81 -16.36 -2.57 -30.00
CA LEU A 81 -16.51 -3.16 -28.67
C LEU A 81 -15.88 -4.56 -28.62
N ALA A 82 -15.97 -5.31 -29.73
CA ALA A 82 -15.34 -6.62 -29.86
C ALA A 82 -13.81 -6.62 -29.68
N SER A 83 -13.14 -5.47 -29.76
CA SER A 83 -11.69 -5.36 -29.50
C SER A 83 -11.33 -5.33 -28.02
N ALA A 84 -12.29 -4.97 -27.15
CA ALA A 84 -12.07 -4.93 -25.70
C ALA A 84 -11.73 -6.33 -25.15
N PRO A 85 -11.00 -6.43 -24.02
CA PRO A 85 -10.66 -7.70 -23.40
C PRO A 85 -11.89 -8.57 -23.20
N ASP A 86 -11.77 -9.88 -23.49
CA ASP A 86 -12.89 -10.82 -23.35
C ASP A 86 -13.42 -10.88 -21.91
N SER A 87 -12.55 -10.62 -20.93
CA SER A 87 -12.82 -10.57 -19.50
C SER A 87 -13.45 -9.26 -19.00
N MET A 88 -13.79 -8.31 -19.87
CA MET A 88 -14.58 -7.15 -19.47
C MET A 88 -15.99 -7.58 -19.06
N ASP A 89 -16.51 -7.01 -17.97
CA ASP A 89 -17.84 -7.34 -17.45
C ASP A 89 -18.90 -6.36 -17.96
N ILE A 90 -18.59 -5.07 -17.91
CA ILE A 90 -19.50 -4.00 -18.30
C ILE A 90 -18.75 -2.98 -19.17
N ILE A 91 -19.35 -2.61 -20.29
CA ILE A 91 -18.93 -1.46 -21.09
C ILE A 91 -20.10 -0.48 -21.18
N SER A 92 -19.90 0.77 -20.75
CA SER A 92 -20.91 1.82 -20.90
C SER A 92 -20.58 2.72 -22.08
N ILE A 93 -21.55 2.94 -22.96
CA ILE A 93 -21.37 3.74 -24.17
C ILE A 93 -21.35 5.24 -23.80
N TRP A 94 -20.18 5.86 -23.92
CA TRP A 94 -19.92 7.29 -23.75
C TRP A 94 -19.91 8.02 -25.11
N SER A 95 -20.87 7.67 -25.95
CA SER A 95 -21.00 8.20 -27.30
C SER A 95 -22.44 8.06 -27.78
N GLN A 96 -22.67 8.18 -29.09
CA GLN A 96 -23.99 8.06 -29.66
C GLN A 96 -24.61 6.68 -29.39
N TRP A 97 -25.52 6.61 -28.41
CA TRP A 97 -26.11 5.36 -27.93
C TRP A 97 -27.47 5.04 -28.59
N HIS A 98 -28.09 5.99 -29.27
CA HIS A 98 -29.32 5.78 -30.05
C HIS A 98 -29.06 5.90 -31.55
N SER A 99 -30.05 5.58 -32.38
CA SER A 99 -29.93 5.63 -33.84
C SER A 99 -28.78 4.78 -34.39
N LEU A 100 -28.57 3.62 -33.77
CA LEU A 100 -27.45 2.73 -34.05
C LEU A 100 -27.47 2.20 -35.49
N THR A 101 -26.29 2.12 -36.09
CA THR A 101 -26.07 1.46 -37.38
C THR A 101 -26.20 -0.06 -37.27
N PRO A 102 -26.46 -0.78 -38.38
CA PRO A 102 -26.43 -2.25 -38.38
C PRO A 102 -25.11 -2.83 -37.86
N GLU A 103 -23.98 -2.19 -38.17
CA GLU A 103 -22.66 -2.61 -37.74
C GLU A 103 -22.48 -2.48 -36.22
N GLN A 104 -22.93 -1.36 -35.64
CA GLN A 104 -22.97 -1.19 -34.19
C GLN A 104 -23.89 -2.23 -33.52
N MET A 105 -25.08 -2.47 -34.08
CA MET A 105 -25.99 -3.49 -33.56
C MET A 105 -25.34 -4.89 -33.54
N ALA A 106 -24.63 -5.27 -34.62
CA ALA A 106 -23.94 -6.55 -34.73
C ALA A 106 -22.73 -6.67 -33.79
N ASP A 107 -21.90 -5.62 -33.68
CA ASP A 107 -20.74 -5.57 -32.77
C ASP A 107 -21.20 -5.70 -31.31
N LYS A 108 -22.24 -4.97 -30.92
CA LYS A 108 -22.85 -5.06 -29.60
C LYS A 108 -23.44 -6.44 -29.34
N GLU A 109 -24.19 -6.99 -30.30
CA GLU A 109 -24.79 -8.33 -30.17
C GLU A 109 -23.72 -9.42 -29.99
N PHE A 110 -22.61 -9.35 -30.71
CA PHE A 110 -21.48 -10.26 -30.54
C PHE A 110 -20.90 -10.18 -29.14
N VAL A 111 -20.62 -8.96 -28.65
CA VAL A 111 -20.07 -8.75 -27.30
C VAL A 111 -21.01 -9.26 -26.21
N GLN A 112 -22.31 -8.96 -26.32
CA GLN A 112 -23.33 -9.40 -25.37
C GLN A 112 -23.50 -10.93 -25.40
N LYS A 113 -23.71 -11.54 -26.57
CA LYS A 113 -24.11 -12.96 -26.69
C LYS A 113 -22.92 -13.92 -26.70
N ILE A 114 -21.80 -13.54 -27.29
CA ILE A 114 -20.62 -14.39 -27.42
C ILE A 114 -19.68 -14.19 -26.23
N LYS A 115 -19.27 -12.94 -25.93
CA LYS A 115 -18.36 -12.68 -24.80
C LYS A 115 -19.06 -12.63 -23.44
N GLY A 116 -20.36 -12.35 -23.41
CA GLY A 116 -21.12 -12.19 -22.16
C GLY A 116 -20.84 -10.87 -21.43
N THR A 117 -20.22 -9.90 -22.08
CA THR A 117 -20.01 -8.56 -21.53
C THR A 117 -21.32 -7.78 -21.65
N LYS A 118 -21.77 -7.18 -20.56
CA LYS A 118 -22.95 -6.32 -20.55
C LYS A 118 -22.62 -4.98 -21.20
N VAL A 119 -23.54 -4.46 -22.01
CA VAL A 119 -23.39 -3.16 -22.66
C VAL A 119 -24.51 -2.23 -22.19
N THR A 120 -24.13 -1.16 -21.51
CA THR A 120 -25.01 -0.09 -21.02
C THR A 120 -24.81 1.18 -21.84
N PHE A 121 -25.65 2.18 -21.64
CA PHE A 121 -25.43 3.52 -22.21
C PHE A 121 -25.45 4.57 -21.11
N THR A 122 -24.60 5.59 -21.28
CA THR A 122 -24.52 6.71 -20.34
C THR A 122 -25.39 7.87 -20.81
N ILE A 123 -26.08 8.51 -19.87
CA ILE A 123 -26.75 9.79 -20.08
C ILE A 123 -26.26 10.81 -19.07
N PHE A 124 -26.12 12.06 -19.50
CA PHE A 124 -25.89 13.18 -18.57
C PHE A 124 -27.17 13.43 -17.78
N ALA A 125 -27.16 13.10 -16.50
CA ALA A 125 -28.32 13.22 -15.61
C ALA A 125 -28.42 14.62 -15.00
N HIS A 126 -28.23 15.65 -15.84
CA HIS A 126 -28.20 17.06 -15.44
C HIS A 126 -29.55 17.74 -15.68
N GLU A 127 -30.07 17.58 -16.90
CA GLU A 127 -31.27 18.24 -17.40
C GLU A 127 -32.39 17.22 -17.68
N VAL A 128 -33.62 17.73 -17.78
CA VAL A 128 -34.77 16.97 -18.29
C VAL A 128 -35.03 17.44 -19.72
N PRO A 129 -34.95 16.55 -20.73
CA PRO A 129 -35.24 16.92 -22.12
C PRO A 129 -36.62 17.57 -22.29
N ASP A 130 -36.71 18.57 -23.17
CA ASP A 130 -37.92 19.39 -23.37
C ASP A 130 -39.17 18.55 -23.65
N GLU A 131 -39.04 17.42 -24.36
CA GLU A 131 -40.15 16.52 -24.66
C GLU A 131 -40.77 15.85 -23.42
N PHE A 132 -40.09 15.90 -22.27
CA PHE A 132 -40.55 15.34 -20.99
C PHE A 132 -40.98 16.41 -19.99
N LEU A 133 -40.82 17.70 -20.32
CA LEU A 133 -41.34 18.79 -19.49
C LEU A 133 -42.87 18.88 -19.62
N VAL A 134 -43.54 19.17 -18.52
CA VAL A 134 -44.99 19.42 -18.50
C VAL A 134 -45.19 20.91 -18.27
N ASP A 135 -45.76 21.58 -19.27
CA ASP A 135 -45.90 23.05 -19.30
C ASP A 135 -44.58 23.81 -19.07
N GLY A 136 -43.46 23.23 -19.53
CA GLY A 136 -42.11 23.80 -19.38
C GLY A 136 -41.45 23.54 -18.02
N GLU A 137 -42.09 22.77 -17.14
CA GLU A 137 -41.62 22.49 -15.78
C GLU A 137 -41.24 21.02 -15.59
N VAL A 138 -40.31 20.77 -14.68
CA VAL A 138 -39.96 19.41 -14.23
C VAL A 138 -41.04 18.91 -13.27
N THR A 139 -41.72 17.83 -13.65
CA THR A 139 -42.79 17.23 -12.85
C THR A 139 -42.55 15.73 -12.64
N PRO A 140 -43.13 15.11 -11.58
CA PRO A 140 -43.05 13.66 -11.39
C PRO A 140 -43.58 12.85 -12.58
N GLU A 141 -44.63 13.34 -13.26
CA GLU A 141 -45.17 12.69 -14.47
C GLU A 141 -44.20 12.76 -15.65
N GLY A 142 -43.56 13.92 -15.84
CA GLY A 142 -42.49 14.11 -16.81
C GLY A 142 -41.31 13.17 -16.57
N LEU A 143 -40.82 13.11 -15.33
CA LEU A 143 -39.75 12.20 -14.91
C LEU A 143 -40.11 10.72 -15.10
N ALA A 144 -41.36 10.33 -14.82
CA ALA A 144 -41.84 8.97 -15.07
C ALA A 144 -41.87 8.63 -16.57
N THR A 145 -42.25 9.59 -17.40
CA THR A 145 -42.24 9.43 -18.87
C THR A 145 -40.83 9.37 -19.42
N TYR A 146 -39.92 10.22 -18.91
CA TYR A 146 -38.51 10.19 -19.23
C TYR A 146 -37.88 8.83 -18.88
N ALA A 147 -38.07 8.37 -17.64
CA ALA A 147 -37.56 7.09 -17.16
C ALA A 147 -38.05 5.91 -18.02
N ARG A 148 -39.35 5.89 -18.34
CA ARG A 148 -39.94 4.86 -19.21
C ARG A 148 -39.35 4.89 -20.62
N ALA A 149 -39.21 6.07 -21.22
CA ALA A 149 -38.70 6.21 -22.58
C ALA A 149 -37.26 5.69 -22.70
N TYR A 150 -36.43 5.94 -21.68
CA TYR A 150 -35.01 5.58 -21.74
C TYR A 150 -34.76 4.16 -21.21
N ALA A 151 -35.25 3.83 -20.01
CA ALA A 151 -34.98 2.54 -19.37
C ALA A 151 -35.87 1.37 -19.83
N ARG A 152 -36.96 1.64 -20.56
CA ARG A 152 -37.78 0.60 -21.19
C ARG A 152 -37.74 0.68 -22.70
N ASP A 153 -38.23 1.78 -23.27
CA ASP A 153 -38.52 1.82 -24.71
C ASP A 153 -37.23 1.82 -25.55
N SER A 154 -36.26 2.66 -25.19
CA SER A 154 -34.97 2.70 -25.89
C SER A 154 -34.12 1.46 -25.62
N MET A 155 -34.10 0.96 -24.39
CA MET A 155 -33.46 -0.32 -24.07
C MET A 155 -34.04 -1.49 -24.86
N ASN A 156 -35.37 -1.58 -25.01
CA ASN A 156 -36.01 -2.61 -25.83
C ASN A 156 -35.62 -2.47 -27.30
N LYS A 157 -35.66 -1.23 -27.82
CA LYS A 157 -35.37 -0.94 -29.23
C LYS A 157 -33.92 -1.28 -29.60
N TYR A 158 -32.97 -0.89 -28.77
CA TYR A 158 -31.54 -1.04 -29.06
C TYR A 158 -30.89 -2.23 -28.33
N SER A 159 -31.66 -2.98 -27.53
CA SER A 159 -31.21 -4.17 -26.78
C SER A 159 -30.03 -3.90 -25.85
N TYR A 160 -30.11 -2.83 -25.05
CA TYR A 160 -29.10 -2.54 -24.01
C TYR A 160 -29.35 -3.34 -22.73
N ASP A 161 -28.28 -3.62 -21.99
CA ASP A 161 -28.31 -4.35 -20.72
C ASP A 161 -28.53 -3.44 -19.52
N GLY A 162 -28.54 -2.12 -19.68
CA GLY A 162 -28.70 -1.18 -18.57
C GLY A 162 -28.41 0.27 -18.95
N ILE A 163 -28.53 1.15 -17.96
CA ILE A 163 -28.33 2.60 -18.07
C ILE A 163 -27.38 3.06 -16.97
N ASP A 164 -26.56 4.03 -17.32
CA ASP A 164 -25.59 4.70 -16.48
C ASP A 164 -25.91 6.20 -16.42
N LEU A 165 -26.08 6.73 -15.21
CA LEU A 165 -26.39 8.14 -14.99
C LEU A 165 -25.12 8.89 -14.63
N ASP A 166 -24.61 9.71 -15.54
CA ASP A 166 -23.52 10.61 -15.21
C ASP A 166 -24.05 11.75 -14.33
N TYR A 167 -23.65 11.76 -13.06
CA TYR A 167 -24.19 12.61 -12.01
C TYR A 167 -23.10 13.37 -11.26
N GLU A 168 -22.91 14.64 -11.59
CA GLU A 168 -21.73 15.42 -11.16
C GLU A 168 -22.04 16.71 -10.37
N PRO A 169 -22.82 16.65 -9.27
CA PRO A 169 -23.00 17.81 -8.40
C PRO A 169 -21.66 18.32 -7.87
N GLY A 170 -21.37 19.59 -8.16
CA GLY A 170 -20.13 20.26 -7.75
C GLY A 170 -18.93 20.03 -8.69
N PHE A 171 -19.10 19.28 -9.78
CA PHE A 171 -18.03 18.95 -10.74
C PHE A 171 -18.38 19.28 -12.20
N GLY A 172 -19.22 20.30 -12.41
CA GLY A 172 -19.58 20.79 -13.75
C GLY A 172 -21.03 20.48 -14.13
N GLY A 173 -21.66 19.52 -13.46
CA GLY A 173 -23.10 19.27 -13.58
C GLY A 173 -23.93 20.44 -13.06
N THR A 174 -24.81 20.97 -13.91
CA THR A 174 -25.80 21.99 -13.55
C THR A 174 -27.13 21.62 -14.19
N GLY A 175 -28.21 21.69 -13.42
CA GLY A 175 -29.56 21.45 -13.93
C GLY A 175 -30.52 21.01 -12.83
N PRO A 176 -31.81 20.82 -13.16
CA PRO A 176 -32.87 20.51 -12.20
C PRO A 176 -32.73 19.15 -11.53
N LEU A 177 -31.94 18.24 -12.09
CA LEU A 177 -31.64 16.95 -11.50
C LEU A 177 -30.41 16.99 -10.58
N VAL A 178 -29.53 18.00 -10.68
CA VAL A 178 -28.22 18.00 -10.02
C VAL A 178 -28.28 18.54 -8.60
N GLY A 179 -27.70 17.83 -7.62
CA GLY A 179 -27.50 18.34 -6.25
C GLY A 179 -27.15 17.26 -5.22
N HIS A 180 -26.76 17.67 -4.01
CA HIS A 180 -26.72 16.74 -2.89
C HIS A 180 -28.13 16.51 -2.38
N ASP A 181 -28.55 15.25 -2.29
CA ASP A 181 -29.89 14.86 -1.85
C ASP A 181 -30.98 15.63 -2.65
N ASN A 182 -30.87 15.59 -3.99
CA ASN A 182 -31.82 16.25 -4.90
C ASN A 182 -33.11 15.40 -5.05
N GLU A 183 -34.26 16.02 -4.77
CA GLU A 183 -35.57 15.34 -4.82
C GLU A 183 -36.02 14.94 -6.23
N ASN A 184 -35.70 15.72 -7.26
CA ASN A 184 -36.01 15.34 -8.65
C ASN A 184 -35.19 14.13 -9.08
N MET A 185 -33.89 14.10 -8.76
CA MET A 185 -33.04 12.93 -9.02
C MET A 185 -33.57 11.69 -8.29
N LYS A 186 -34.01 11.85 -7.04
CA LYS A 186 -34.63 10.77 -6.27
C LYS A 186 -35.87 10.21 -6.95
N ILE A 187 -36.81 11.07 -7.34
CA ILE A 187 -38.03 10.65 -8.05
C ILE A 187 -37.66 9.96 -9.37
N PHE A 188 -36.74 10.54 -10.13
CA PHE A 188 -36.28 9.99 -11.40
C PHE A 188 -35.67 8.59 -11.23
N CYS A 189 -34.81 8.39 -10.22
CA CYS A 189 -34.23 7.08 -9.90
C CYS A 189 -35.29 6.07 -9.46
N GLN A 190 -36.28 6.48 -8.68
CA GLN A 190 -37.40 5.62 -8.30
C GLN A 190 -38.22 5.17 -9.52
N GLU A 191 -38.46 6.07 -10.48
CA GLU A 191 -39.14 5.74 -11.72
C GLU A 191 -38.31 4.83 -12.63
N LEU A 192 -36.99 5.06 -12.74
CA LEU A 192 -36.06 4.19 -13.46
C LEU A 192 -36.03 2.77 -12.86
N SER A 193 -36.04 2.67 -11.53
CA SER A 193 -35.95 1.38 -10.80
C SER A 193 -37.09 0.40 -11.08
N LYS A 194 -38.17 0.87 -11.71
CA LYS A 194 -39.27 0.02 -12.21
C LYS A 194 -38.86 -0.81 -13.43
N TYR A 195 -37.80 -0.41 -14.15
CA TYR A 195 -37.37 -1.00 -15.41
C TYR A 195 -35.93 -1.52 -15.38
N VAL A 196 -35.10 -0.99 -14.50
CA VAL A 196 -33.68 -1.34 -14.34
C VAL A 196 -33.32 -1.50 -12.86
N GLY A 197 -32.21 -2.17 -12.58
CA GLY A 197 -31.68 -2.31 -11.23
C GLY A 197 -32.26 -3.49 -10.46
N PRO A 198 -31.75 -3.75 -9.24
CA PRO A 198 -32.09 -4.92 -8.44
C PRO A 198 -33.59 -5.04 -8.14
N LYS A 199 -34.30 -3.92 -8.06
CA LYS A 199 -35.74 -3.88 -7.73
C LYS A 199 -36.67 -4.12 -8.92
N SER A 200 -36.16 -4.05 -10.15
CA SER A 200 -36.98 -4.17 -11.37
C SER A 200 -37.36 -5.62 -11.73
N GLY A 201 -36.55 -6.59 -11.29
CA GLY A 201 -36.71 -8.00 -11.70
C GLY A 201 -36.39 -8.28 -13.17
N THR A 202 -35.85 -7.31 -13.92
CA THR A 202 -35.56 -7.44 -15.35
C THR A 202 -34.17 -8.02 -15.66
N GLY A 203 -33.27 -8.00 -14.67
CA GLY A 203 -31.85 -8.32 -14.83
C GLY A 203 -31.03 -7.23 -15.53
N ARG A 204 -31.65 -6.09 -15.89
CA ARG A 204 -30.96 -4.93 -16.47
C ARG A 204 -30.28 -4.11 -15.38
N LEU A 205 -29.09 -3.60 -15.70
CA LEU A 205 -28.27 -2.82 -14.79
C LEU A 205 -28.82 -1.41 -14.62
N PHE A 206 -28.85 -0.96 -13.37
CA PHE A 206 -29.01 0.46 -13.04
C PHE A 206 -27.73 0.97 -12.38
N MET A 207 -27.08 1.93 -13.06
CA MET A 207 -25.78 2.45 -12.68
C MET A 207 -25.84 3.97 -12.57
N ILE A 208 -24.97 4.53 -11.72
CA ILE A 208 -24.78 5.97 -11.56
C ILE A 208 -23.30 6.24 -11.38
N ASP A 209 -22.79 7.25 -12.06
CA ASP A 209 -21.40 7.65 -12.04
C ASP A 209 -21.19 9.12 -11.67
N GLY A 210 -19.93 9.58 -11.73
CA GLY A 210 -19.52 10.88 -11.22
C GLY A 210 -19.39 10.89 -9.70
N VAL A 211 -20.45 11.34 -9.03
CA VAL A 211 -20.52 11.53 -7.57
C VAL A 211 -21.64 10.68 -6.94
N PRO A 212 -21.56 9.33 -6.98
CA PRO A 212 -22.66 8.46 -6.52
C PRO A 212 -23.08 8.70 -5.06
N TYR A 213 -22.17 9.15 -4.19
CA TYR A 213 -22.49 9.43 -2.78
C TYR A 213 -23.42 10.64 -2.60
N ALA A 214 -23.62 11.48 -3.62
CA ALA A 214 -24.46 12.67 -3.52
C ALA A 214 -25.96 12.36 -3.55
N VAL A 215 -26.38 11.14 -3.90
CA VAL A 215 -27.79 10.72 -3.89
C VAL A 215 -28.35 10.61 -2.47
N HIS A 216 -29.68 10.61 -2.35
CA HIS A 216 -30.34 10.28 -1.09
C HIS A 216 -29.97 8.87 -0.63
N LYS A 217 -29.71 8.72 0.68
CA LYS A 217 -29.36 7.43 1.29
C LYS A 217 -30.35 6.30 0.96
N GLU A 218 -31.64 6.63 0.88
CA GLU A 218 -32.70 5.64 0.63
C GLU A 218 -32.73 5.11 -0.81
N ILE A 219 -32.05 5.75 -1.76
CA ILE A 219 -32.03 5.30 -3.16
C ILE A 219 -30.75 4.57 -3.56
N ALA A 220 -29.74 4.48 -2.69
CA ALA A 220 -28.51 3.73 -2.98
C ALA A 220 -28.81 2.24 -3.30
N GLU A 221 -29.83 1.66 -2.67
CA GLU A 221 -30.26 0.28 -2.92
C GLU A 221 -30.98 0.06 -4.27
N LEU A 222 -31.30 1.12 -5.01
CA LEU A 222 -31.90 1.01 -6.35
C LEU A 222 -30.86 0.65 -7.41
N PHE A 223 -29.59 0.90 -7.15
CA PHE A 223 -28.51 0.73 -8.11
C PHE A 223 -27.81 -0.62 -7.95
N ASP A 224 -27.40 -1.22 -9.06
CA ASP A 224 -26.44 -2.32 -9.05
C ASP A 224 -25.05 -1.78 -8.70
N TYR A 225 -24.65 -0.67 -9.33
CA TYR A 225 -23.33 -0.08 -9.16
C TYR A 225 -23.34 1.45 -9.08
N GLY A 226 -22.55 1.98 -8.14
CA GLY A 226 -22.09 3.36 -8.12
C GLY A 226 -20.65 3.39 -8.60
N ILE A 227 -20.35 4.20 -9.60
CA ILE A 227 -19.01 4.30 -10.20
C ILE A 227 -18.43 5.66 -9.84
N VAL A 228 -17.42 5.68 -8.96
CA VAL A 228 -16.73 6.93 -8.64
C VAL A 228 -15.63 7.20 -9.65
N GLN A 229 -15.63 8.42 -10.17
CA GLN A 229 -14.53 8.94 -10.97
C GLN A 229 -13.35 9.28 -10.03
N ALA A 230 -12.51 8.28 -9.76
CA ALA A 230 -11.37 8.36 -8.86
C ALA A 230 -10.09 8.84 -9.56
N TYR A 231 -10.26 9.73 -10.54
CA TYR A 231 -9.19 10.15 -11.44
C TYR A 231 -7.99 10.71 -10.68
N ASN A 232 -6.78 10.29 -11.09
CA ASN A 232 -5.51 10.70 -10.49
C ASN A 232 -5.34 10.31 -9.01
N SER A 233 -6.03 9.28 -8.53
CA SER A 233 -5.86 8.83 -7.14
C SER A 233 -4.47 8.23 -6.90
N SER A 234 -3.68 8.83 -6.02
CA SER A 234 -2.29 8.46 -5.76
C SER A 234 -2.07 7.48 -4.60
N GLY A 235 -3.14 7.05 -3.91
CA GLY A 235 -2.96 6.04 -2.88
C GLY A 235 -4.24 5.58 -2.18
N TYR A 236 -4.08 4.50 -1.40
CA TYR A 236 -5.14 3.81 -0.67
C TYR A 236 -6.02 4.74 0.16
N THR A 237 -5.43 5.70 0.89
CA THR A 237 -6.18 6.60 1.79
C THR A 237 -7.18 7.48 1.04
N ASP A 238 -6.88 7.92 -0.18
CA ASP A 238 -7.83 8.69 -0.99
C ASP A 238 -9.03 7.82 -1.39
N LEU A 239 -8.78 6.61 -1.89
CA LEU A 239 -9.85 5.67 -2.24
C LEU A 239 -10.71 5.30 -1.02
N GLN A 240 -10.08 5.10 0.15
CA GLN A 240 -10.79 4.85 1.41
C GLN A 240 -11.70 6.02 1.80
N ASN A 241 -11.19 7.25 1.80
CA ASN A 241 -11.98 8.44 2.16
C ASN A 241 -13.18 8.63 1.22
N ARG A 242 -13.00 8.37 -0.09
CA ARG A 242 -14.10 8.40 -1.06
C ARG A 242 -15.16 7.35 -0.74
N PHE A 243 -14.74 6.15 -0.38
CA PHE A 243 -15.67 5.09 0.01
C PHE A 243 -16.37 5.41 1.33
N ASP A 244 -15.70 6.01 2.31
CA ASP A 244 -16.32 6.40 3.59
C ASP A 244 -17.51 7.35 3.38
N ASN A 245 -17.39 8.30 2.44
CA ASN A 245 -18.48 9.18 2.04
C ASN A 245 -19.66 8.42 1.43
N ALA A 246 -19.39 7.44 0.57
CA ALA A 246 -20.41 6.59 -0.03
C ALA A 246 -21.07 5.66 1.02
N TYR A 247 -20.28 5.09 1.92
CA TYR A 247 -20.75 4.21 3.00
C TYR A 247 -21.68 4.95 3.96
N ALA A 248 -21.37 6.20 4.31
CA ALA A 248 -22.26 7.06 5.10
C ALA A 248 -23.64 7.27 4.43
N LYS A 249 -23.68 7.13 3.10
CA LYS A 249 -24.88 7.25 2.25
C LYS A 249 -25.50 5.90 1.89
N GLY A 250 -25.08 4.82 2.54
CA GLY A 250 -25.72 3.50 2.40
C GLY A 250 -25.21 2.63 1.26
N TRP A 251 -24.17 3.07 0.55
CA TRP A 251 -23.49 2.25 -0.45
C TRP A 251 -22.71 1.11 0.21
N LYS A 252 -22.73 -0.06 -0.42
CA LYS A 252 -21.97 -1.24 0.02
C LYS A 252 -20.70 -1.41 -0.80
N PRO A 253 -19.63 -1.99 -0.22
CA PRO A 253 -18.37 -2.20 -0.93
C PRO A 253 -18.57 -2.90 -2.28
N GLU A 254 -19.38 -3.96 -2.31
CA GLU A 254 -19.63 -4.77 -3.50
C GLU A 254 -20.44 -4.05 -4.61
N GLN A 255 -21.02 -2.88 -4.31
CA GLN A 255 -21.75 -2.04 -5.27
C GLN A 255 -20.91 -0.87 -5.79
N TYR A 256 -19.65 -0.73 -5.38
CA TYR A 256 -18.86 0.47 -5.70
C TYR A 256 -17.66 0.15 -6.59
N ILE A 257 -17.52 0.90 -7.67
CA ILE A 257 -16.47 0.75 -8.70
C ILE A 257 -15.64 2.04 -8.75
N PHE A 258 -14.31 1.90 -8.80
CA PHE A 258 -13.38 3.04 -8.90
C PHE A 258 -12.77 3.12 -10.30
N ALA A 259 -12.91 4.26 -10.95
CA ALA A 259 -12.44 4.42 -12.33
C ALA A 259 -11.34 5.48 -12.48
N GLU A 260 -10.37 5.19 -13.37
CA GLU A 260 -9.27 6.09 -13.74
C GLU A 260 -9.53 6.79 -15.07
N ASN A 261 -8.91 7.95 -15.28
CA ASN A 261 -8.99 8.73 -16.50
C ASN A 261 -8.00 8.23 -17.57
N PHE A 262 -8.45 7.38 -18.48
CA PHE A 262 -7.63 6.92 -19.61
C PHE A 262 -7.60 7.89 -20.80
N GLU A 263 -8.48 8.90 -20.86
CA GLU A 263 -8.32 9.99 -21.81
C GLU A 263 -6.93 10.62 -21.69
N SER A 264 -6.47 10.80 -20.44
CA SER A 264 -5.15 11.38 -20.13
C SER A 264 -4.07 10.33 -19.85
N PHE A 265 -4.40 9.18 -19.23
CA PHE A 265 -3.40 8.29 -18.64
C PHE A 265 -3.36 6.85 -19.19
N TRP A 266 -4.01 6.58 -20.33
CA TRP A 266 -4.03 5.22 -20.92
C TRP A 266 -2.64 4.62 -21.16
N LYS A 267 -1.62 5.45 -21.47
CA LYS A 267 -0.25 4.99 -21.78
C LYS A 267 0.46 4.34 -20.60
N ASN A 268 0.07 4.67 -19.37
CA ASN A 268 0.76 4.24 -18.15
C ASN A 268 -0.16 3.46 -17.20
N GLY A 269 -1.42 3.22 -17.58
CA GLY A 269 -2.40 2.61 -16.69
C GLY A 269 -2.86 3.55 -15.56
N GLY A 270 -2.72 4.86 -15.74
CA GLY A 270 -2.99 5.85 -14.69
C GLY A 270 -1.76 6.55 -14.14
N VAL A 271 -1.91 7.18 -12.97
CA VAL A 271 -0.84 7.84 -12.21
C VAL A 271 -0.16 6.83 -11.27
N THR A 272 0.92 7.25 -10.61
CA THR A 272 1.54 6.45 -9.55
C THR A 272 0.62 6.35 -8.34
N HIS A 273 0.39 5.13 -7.85
CA HIS A 273 -0.51 4.82 -6.75
C HIS A 273 0.17 3.94 -5.69
N THR A 274 0.03 4.31 -4.42
CA THR A 274 0.52 3.51 -3.28
C THR A 274 -0.61 2.69 -2.67
N CYS A 275 -0.53 1.36 -2.77
CA CYS A 275 -1.48 0.42 -2.19
C CYS A 275 -1.38 0.38 -0.65
N ARG A 276 -2.36 -0.27 0.00
CA ARG A 276 -2.43 -0.42 1.46
C ARG A 276 -1.17 -1.07 2.06
N ASP A 277 -0.56 -1.99 1.32
CA ASP A 277 0.64 -2.73 1.68
C ASP A 277 1.95 -1.99 1.37
N GLY A 278 1.87 -0.72 0.95
CA GLY A 278 3.02 0.09 0.58
C GLY A 278 3.57 -0.21 -0.82
N GLN A 279 3.01 -1.16 -1.57
CA GLN A 279 3.41 -1.37 -2.96
C GLN A 279 3.03 -0.17 -3.82
N VAL A 280 3.95 0.22 -4.72
CA VAL A 280 3.73 1.31 -5.67
C VAL A 280 3.44 0.71 -7.05
N VAL A 281 2.25 1.02 -7.59
CA VAL A 281 1.72 0.53 -8.87
C VAL A 281 1.10 1.67 -9.68
N ASN A 282 0.61 1.41 -10.88
CA ASN A 282 -0.27 2.37 -11.57
C ASN A 282 -1.66 2.41 -10.90
N SER A 283 -2.37 3.53 -11.00
CA SER A 283 -3.62 3.73 -10.28
C SER A 283 -4.78 2.86 -10.76
N LEU A 284 -4.83 2.42 -12.03
CA LEU A 284 -5.82 1.41 -12.44
C LEU A 284 -5.63 0.10 -11.65
N LEU A 285 -4.40 -0.41 -11.56
CA LEU A 285 -4.08 -1.60 -10.78
C LEU A 285 -4.27 -1.36 -9.27
N GLY A 286 -3.96 -0.15 -8.79
CA GLY A 286 -4.24 0.29 -7.43
C GLY A 286 -5.73 0.19 -7.08
N MET A 287 -6.59 0.73 -7.95
CA MET A 287 -8.06 0.64 -7.84
C MET A 287 -8.56 -0.80 -7.97
N ALA A 288 -7.99 -1.61 -8.87
CA ALA A 288 -8.31 -3.02 -8.96
C ALA A 288 -8.05 -3.73 -7.62
N ARG A 289 -6.87 -3.53 -7.03
CA ARG A 289 -6.48 -4.16 -5.75
C ARG A 289 -7.19 -3.57 -4.53
N PHE A 290 -7.80 -2.39 -4.65
CA PHE A 290 -8.38 -1.67 -3.53
C PHE A 290 -9.59 -2.41 -2.94
N ASN A 291 -9.55 -2.68 -1.64
CA ASN A 291 -10.73 -3.05 -0.86
C ASN A 291 -10.82 -2.07 0.31
N PRO A 292 -11.96 -1.39 0.49
CA PRO A 292 -12.13 -0.52 1.64
C PRO A 292 -12.21 -1.34 2.94
N GLU A 293 -11.99 -0.72 4.09
CA GLU A 293 -12.05 -1.38 5.40
C GLU A 293 -13.41 -2.04 5.68
N GLN A 294 -14.46 -1.56 5.03
CA GLN A 294 -15.83 -2.07 5.13
C GLN A 294 -16.08 -3.37 4.38
N GLY A 295 -15.18 -3.79 3.47
CA GLY A 295 -15.31 -5.09 2.79
C GLY A 295 -14.81 -5.13 1.35
N TYR A 296 -15.26 -6.15 0.63
CA TYR A 296 -14.81 -6.43 -0.74
C TYR A 296 -15.42 -5.46 -1.76
N CYS A 297 -14.58 -4.69 -2.44
CA CYS A 297 -15.00 -3.69 -3.41
C CYS A 297 -15.61 -4.33 -4.68
N GLY A 298 -16.58 -3.65 -5.28
CA GLY A 298 -17.32 -4.10 -6.45
C GLY A 298 -16.47 -4.22 -7.70
N GLY A 299 -15.54 -3.28 -7.95
CA GLY A 299 -14.73 -3.34 -9.16
C GLY A 299 -13.85 -2.13 -9.42
N PHE A 300 -13.34 -2.08 -10.64
CA PHE A 300 -12.47 -1.01 -11.13
C PHE A 300 -12.73 -0.76 -12.62
N GLY A 301 -12.30 0.38 -13.14
CA GLY A 301 -12.48 0.68 -14.56
C GLY A 301 -11.72 1.88 -15.07
N ALA A 302 -12.04 2.27 -16.31
CA ALA A 302 -11.40 3.40 -16.96
C ALA A 302 -12.35 4.21 -17.85
N TYR A 303 -12.18 5.53 -17.84
CA TYR A 303 -12.80 6.49 -18.74
C TYR A 303 -12.04 6.63 -20.05
N HIS A 304 -12.73 6.57 -21.20
CA HIS A 304 -12.12 6.38 -22.52
C HIS A 304 -11.21 5.14 -22.56
N MET A 305 -11.73 4.00 -22.08
CA MET A 305 -10.95 2.76 -22.01
C MET A 305 -10.35 2.37 -23.38
N GLU A 306 -11.03 2.73 -24.48
CA GLU A 306 -10.60 2.39 -25.83
C GLU A 306 -9.31 3.06 -26.27
N TYR A 307 -8.90 4.16 -25.65
CA TYR A 307 -7.61 4.78 -25.95
C TYR A 307 -6.45 3.82 -25.68
N GLU A 308 -6.63 2.90 -24.73
CA GLU A 308 -5.65 1.89 -24.38
C GLU A 308 -5.44 0.81 -25.44
N TYR A 309 -6.35 0.68 -26.41
CA TYR A 309 -6.14 -0.16 -27.60
C TYR A 309 -4.83 0.23 -28.32
N GLY A 310 -4.47 1.52 -28.28
CA GLY A 310 -3.25 2.06 -28.90
C GLY A 310 -1.94 1.69 -28.20
N ASN A 311 -1.96 0.89 -27.12
CA ASN A 311 -0.74 0.51 -26.40
C ASN A 311 0.16 -0.38 -27.28
N SER A 312 1.42 0.05 -27.41
CA SER A 312 2.39 -0.56 -28.34
C SER A 312 2.89 -1.92 -27.89
N ALA A 313 2.84 -2.23 -26.60
CA ALA A 313 3.23 -3.53 -26.08
C ALA A 313 2.12 -4.57 -26.31
N MET A 314 0.87 -4.19 -26.02
CA MET A 314 -0.32 -5.02 -26.23
C MET A 314 -1.58 -4.13 -26.16
N PRO A 315 -2.54 -4.23 -27.09
CA PRO A 315 -3.83 -3.56 -26.94
C PRO A 315 -4.51 -3.94 -25.62
N TYR A 316 -4.92 -2.93 -24.86
CA TYR A 316 -5.51 -3.07 -23.53
C TYR A 316 -4.59 -3.73 -22.48
N LYS A 317 -3.27 -3.54 -22.58
CA LYS A 317 -2.27 -4.07 -21.64
C LYS A 317 -2.67 -3.93 -20.16
N TYR A 318 -2.90 -2.71 -19.69
CA TYR A 318 -3.18 -2.39 -18.29
C TYR A 318 -4.55 -2.85 -17.84
N MET A 319 -5.58 -2.75 -18.68
CA MET A 319 -6.87 -3.37 -18.35
C MET A 319 -6.72 -4.89 -18.19
N ARG A 320 -5.98 -5.56 -19.08
CA ARG A 320 -5.71 -7.00 -18.98
C ARG A 320 -4.90 -7.36 -17.74
N GLU A 321 -3.83 -6.60 -17.45
CA GLU A 321 -3.00 -6.79 -16.27
C GLU A 321 -3.82 -6.63 -14.99
N ALA A 322 -4.62 -5.57 -14.89
CA ALA A 322 -5.47 -5.31 -13.73
C ALA A 322 -6.53 -6.41 -13.54
N ILE A 323 -7.20 -6.85 -14.61
CA ILE A 323 -8.16 -7.96 -14.56
C ILE A 323 -7.45 -9.24 -14.10
N GLN A 324 -6.33 -9.60 -14.73
CA GLN A 324 -5.63 -10.85 -14.41
C GLN A 324 -5.10 -10.87 -12.97
N ASP A 325 -4.72 -9.71 -12.42
CA ASP A 325 -4.21 -9.58 -11.05
C ASP A 325 -5.29 -9.90 -10.01
N VAL A 326 -6.51 -9.39 -10.21
CA VAL A 326 -7.59 -9.53 -9.21
C VAL A 326 -8.59 -10.63 -9.53
N ASN A 327 -8.60 -11.10 -10.78
CA ASN A 327 -9.45 -12.17 -11.30
C ASN A 327 -8.61 -13.18 -12.11
N PRO A 328 -7.69 -13.93 -11.48
CA PRO A 328 -6.79 -14.82 -12.23
C PRO A 328 -7.54 -15.92 -12.98
N ALA A 329 -7.05 -16.21 -14.20
CA ALA A 329 -7.55 -17.29 -15.04
C ALA A 329 -7.61 -18.63 -14.28
N GLY A 330 -8.75 -19.34 -14.41
CA GLY A 330 -9.02 -20.59 -13.70
C GLY A 330 -10.01 -20.46 -12.53
N GLY A 331 -10.38 -19.23 -12.15
CA GLY A 331 -11.35 -19.00 -11.07
C GLY A 331 -10.78 -19.26 -9.67
N SER A 332 -9.46 -19.31 -9.54
CA SER A 332 -8.79 -19.53 -8.27
C SER A 332 -9.07 -18.40 -7.30
N ILE A 333 -9.33 -18.77 -6.05
CA ILE A 333 -9.53 -17.88 -4.91
C ILE A 333 -8.14 -17.43 -4.44
N VAL A 334 -7.86 -16.14 -4.59
CA VAL A 334 -6.58 -15.56 -4.19
C VAL A 334 -6.58 -15.34 -2.69
N ALA A 335 -5.60 -15.89 -1.98
CA ALA A 335 -5.36 -15.65 -0.57
C ALA A 335 -4.22 -14.64 -0.36
N SER A 336 -4.39 -13.75 0.63
CA SER A 336 -3.36 -12.79 1.06
C SER A 336 -3.44 -12.53 2.56
N PHE A 337 -2.32 -12.24 3.23
CA PHE A 337 -2.37 -11.66 4.58
C PHE A 337 -3.12 -10.33 4.56
N THR A 338 -3.95 -10.07 5.57
CA THR A 338 -4.73 -8.83 5.67
C THR A 338 -3.87 -7.59 5.90
N LYS A 339 -2.67 -7.81 6.44
CA LYS A 339 -1.66 -6.79 6.71
C LYS A 339 -0.31 -7.22 6.15
N ASN A 340 0.46 -6.25 5.65
CA ASN A 340 1.83 -6.44 5.15
C ASN A 340 2.85 -5.50 5.83
N ASP A 341 2.47 -4.84 6.92
CA ASP A 341 3.43 -4.14 7.79
C ASP A 341 4.44 -5.12 8.41
N MET A 342 5.59 -4.58 8.84
CA MET A 342 6.59 -5.35 9.59
C MET A 342 6.62 -4.88 11.04
N PRO A 343 5.86 -5.52 11.93
CA PRO A 343 5.91 -5.18 13.35
C PRO A 343 7.27 -5.56 13.95
N GLU A 344 7.66 -4.82 14.99
CA GLU A 344 8.90 -5.03 15.74
C GLU A 344 8.58 -5.27 17.21
N TYR A 345 9.13 -6.34 17.76
CA TYR A 345 9.01 -6.71 19.18
C TYR A 345 10.39 -6.75 19.82
N SER A 346 10.51 -6.19 21.02
CA SER A 346 11.76 -6.16 21.77
C SER A 346 11.62 -6.90 23.09
N PHE A 347 12.60 -7.75 23.38
CA PHE A 347 12.74 -8.51 24.61
C PHE A 347 14.07 -8.15 25.27
N LEU A 348 14.03 -7.93 26.57
CA LEU A 348 15.22 -7.72 27.39
C LEU A 348 15.33 -8.87 28.39
N ILE A 349 16.47 -9.56 28.33
CA ILE A 349 16.84 -10.61 29.28
C ILE A 349 17.69 -9.97 30.38
N GLU A 350 17.16 -10.01 31.60
CA GLU A 350 17.77 -9.45 32.81
C GLU A 350 18.80 -10.43 33.43
N SER A 351 19.58 -9.93 34.38
CA SER A 351 20.62 -10.70 35.09
C SER A 351 20.10 -11.96 35.78
N ASP A 352 18.90 -11.89 36.33
CA ASP A 352 18.24 -12.97 37.06
C ASP A 352 17.53 -13.96 36.12
N GLY A 353 17.67 -13.77 34.80
CA GLY A 353 16.99 -14.55 33.77
C GLY A 353 15.54 -14.15 33.55
N SER A 354 15.03 -13.13 34.25
CA SER A 354 13.72 -12.57 33.95
C SER A 354 13.73 -11.88 32.59
N ILE A 355 12.56 -11.86 31.95
CA ILE A 355 12.40 -11.32 30.60
C ILE A 355 11.35 -10.22 30.67
N SER A 356 11.71 -9.03 30.22
CA SER A 356 10.75 -7.95 29.97
C SER A 356 10.50 -7.81 28.47
N GLY A 357 9.29 -7.39 28.12
CA GLY A 357 8.79 -7.41 26.74
C GLY A 357 7.76 -8.53 26.54
N SER A 358 6.80 -8.28 25.66
CA SER A 358 5.79 -9.25 25.26
C SER A 358 5.47 -9.10 23.79
N MET A 359 5.01 -10.20 23.19
CA MET A 359 4.53 -10.24 21.81
C MET A 359 3.06 -10.65 21.81
N ASP A 360 2.22 -9.76 21.29
CA ASP A 360 0.82 -10.02 20.97
C ASP A 360 0.65 -9.76 19.47
N GLU A 361 1.19 -10.67 18.66
CA GLU A 361 1.01 -10.62 17.21
C GLU A 361 -0.03 -11.63 16.78
N LYS A 362 -0.89 -11.20 15.86
CA LYS A 362 -1.88 -12.05 15.23
C LYS A 362 -1.90 -11.82 13.73
N VAL A 363 -2.02 -12.91 12.99
CA VAL A 363 -2.13 -12.88 11.53
C VAL A 363 -3.52 -13.34 11.11
N GLN A 364 -3.97 -12.86 9.96
CA GLN A 364 -5.24 -13.18 9.35
C GLN A 364 -5.08 -13.19 7.84
N LEU A 365 -5.81 -14.07 7.15
CA LEU A 365 -5.89 -14.10 5.70
C LEU A 365 -7.21 -13.50 5.22
N THR A 366 -7.16 -12.90 4.04
CA THR A 366 -8.31 -12.54 3.23
C THR A 366 -8.29 -13.29 1.90
N LEU A 367 -9.46 -13.67 1.45
CA LEU A 367 -9.71 -14.33 0.18
C LEU A 367 -10.36 -13.37 -0.81
N SER A 368 -10.04 -13.49 -2.10
CA SER A 368 -10.72 -12.71 -3.17
C SER A 368 -12.17 -13.13 -3.38
N GLN A 369 -12.56 -14.32 -2.88
CA GLN A 369 -13.91 -14.85 -2.94
C GLN A 369 -14.25 -15.55 -1.63
N LYS A 370 -15.55 -15.74 -1.36
CA LYS A 370 -16.01 -16.52 -0.22
C LYS A 370 -15.47 -17.94 -0.30
N ALA A 371 -14.97 -18.48 0.81
CA ALA A 371 -14.50 -19.86 0.85
C ALA A 371 -15.65 -20.82 0.47
N PRO A 372 -15.48 -21.69 -0.54
CA PRO A 372 -16.53 -22.64 -0.95
C PRO A 372 -16.79 -23.74 0.09
N ALA A 373 -15.81 -24.00 0.95
CA ALA A 373 -15.89 -24.94 2.06
C ALA A 373 -15.08 -24.40 3.24
N ASP A 374 -15.26 -25.00 4.41
CA ASP A 374 -14.37 -24.75 5.54
C ASP A 374 -12.93 -25.11 5.15
N LEU A 375 -12.01 -24.19 5.44
CA LEU A 375 -10.59 -24.31 5.11
C LEU A 375 -9.75 -24.04 6.36
N THR A 376 -8.83 -24.94 6.64
CA THR A 376 -7.79 -24.79 7.64
C THR A 376 -6.48 -24.51 6.90
N VAL A 377 -5.83 -23.38 7.21
CA VAL A 377 -4.52 -22.99 6.64
C VAL A 377 -3.47 -23.01 7.75
N SER A 378 -2.43 -23.82 7.55
CA SER A 378 -1.29 -23.86 8.46
C SER A 378 -0.34 -22.70 8.20
N LEU A 379 0.30 -22.24 9.27
CA LEU A 379 1.37 -21.28 9.21
C LEU A 379 2.69 -22.02 9.43
N ALA A 380 3.71 -21.64 8.66
CA ALA A 380 5.06 -22.16 8.82
C ALA A 380 6.06 -20.99 8.87
N MET A 381 7.17 -21.20 9.59
CA MET A 381 8.30 -20.29 9.53
C MET A 381 9.24 -20.73 8.41
N ASP A 382 9.75 -19.77 7.63
CA ASP A 382 10.73 -20.03 6.56
C ASP A 382 11.98 -19.16 6.70
N ASN A 383 12.99 -19.67 7.41
CA ASN A 383 14.28 -19.01 7.59
C ASN A 383 15.07 -18.82 6.29
N SER A 384 14.76 -19.56 5.21
CA SER A 384 15.50 -19.43 3.94
C SER A 384 15.29 -18.04 3.29
N LEU A 385 14.22 -17.34 3.68
CA LEU A 385 13.89 -16.01 3.16
C LEU A 385 14.72 -14.88 3.79
N VAL A 386 15.39 -15.12 4.92
CA VAL A 386 16.11 -14.09 5.69
C VAL A 386 17.29 -13.51 4.91
N GLU A 387 18.09 -14.36 4.25
CA GLU A 387 19.24 -13.91 3.46
C GLU A 387 18.80 -13.03 2.28
N THR A 388 17.80 -13.48 1.53
CA THR A 388 17.22 -12.73 0.40
C THR A 388 16.66 -11.38 0.87
N TYR A 389 15.96 -11.37 2.00
CA TYR A 389 15.44 -10.15 2.60
C TYR A 389 16.58 -9.19 2.97
N ASN A 390 17.62 -9.69 3.63
CA ASN A 390 18.78 -8.90 4.07
C ASN A 390 19.51 -8.26 2.89
N LEU A 391 19.80 -9.04 1.84
CA LEU A 391 20.44 -8.56 0.61
C LEU A 391 19.64 -7.45 -0.07
N LYS A 392 18.33 -7.66 -0.21
CA LYS A 392 17.44 -6.69 -0.87
C LYS A 392 17.33 -5.37 -0.11
N ASN A 393 17.36 -5.41 1.23
CA ASN A 393 17.08 -4.27 2.08
C ASN A 393 18.32 -3.67 2.76
N GLY A 394 19.52 -4.19 2.50
CA GLY A 394 20.76 -3.76 3.16
C GLY A 394 20.73 -3.99 4.68
N LYS A 395 20.14 -5.12 5.11
CA LYS A 395 20.00 -5.52 6.51
C LYS A 395 20.88 -6.72 6.84
N SER A 396 20.94 -7.07 8.13
CA SER A 396 21.76 -8.16 8.64
C SER A 396 21.06 -8.90 9.80
N TYR A 397 19.75 -9.17 9.64
CA TYR A 397 18.99 -9.91 10.63
C TYR A 397 19.43 -11.38 10.71
N LEU A 398 19.36 -11.94 11.91
CA LEU A 398 19.59 -13.36 12.20
C LEU A 398 18.33 -14.20 11.93
N THR A 399 18.52 -15.50 11.69
CA THR A 399 17.44 -16.48 11.60
C THR A 399 16.91 -16.84 12.98
N VAL A 400 15.60 -17.03 13.11
CA VAL A 400 14.98 -17.44 14.37
C VAL A 400 15.11 -18.95 14.57
N ASP A 401 15.41 -19.38 15.80
CA ASP A 401 15.36 -20.80 16.17
C ASP A 401 13.89 -21.31 16.14
N PRO A 402 13.55 -22.31 15.30
CA PRO A 402 12.18 -22.81 15.18
C PRO A 402 11.55 -23.27 16.49
N GLU A 403 12.33 -23.78 17.44
CA GLU A 403 11.82 -24.27 18.73
C GLU A 403 11.26 -23.13 19.60
N ARG A 404 11.59 -21.88 19.27
CA ARG A 404 11.15 -20.68 19.98
C ARG A 404 9.87 -20.08 19.42
N VAL A 405 9.37 -20.60 18.31
CA VAL A 405 8.22 -20.00 17.61
C VAL A 405 6.99 -20.87 17.81
N SER A 406 5.90 -20.24 18.24
CA SER A 406 4.58 -20.87 18.27
C SER A 406 3.70 -20.22 17.21
N LEU A 407 3.20 -21.02 16.26
CA LEU A 407 2.29 -20.56 15.22
C LEU A 407 0.91 -21.17 15.41
N GLY A 408 -0.12 -20.32 15.39
CA GLY A 408 -1.51 -20.77 15.34
C GLY A 408 -1.91 -21.31 13.96
N THR A 409 -3.17 -21.68 13.86
CA THR A 409 -3.79 -22.13 12.61
C THR A 409 -4.91 -21.17 12.23
N LEU A 410 -5.07 -20.94 10.92
CA LEU A 410 -6.06 -20.04 10.39
C LEU A 410 -7.27 -20.83 9.91
N GLU A 411 -8.43 -20.54 10.48
CA GLU A 411 -9.70 -21.17 10.13
C GLU A 411 -10.53 -20.22 9.27
N ILE A 412 -10.96 -20.66 8.09
CA ILE A 412 -11.86 -19.92 7.20
C ILE A 412 -13.14 -20.74 7.06
N LYS A 413 -14.28 -20.17 7.45
CA LYS A 413 -15.57 -20.86 7.30
C LYS A 413 -16.13 -20.71 5.90
N ALA A 414 -16.85 -21.74 5.45
CA ALA A 414 -17.56 -21.68 4.18
C ALA A 414 -18.46 -20.43 4.13
N GLY A 415 -18.37 -19.66 3.05
CA GLY A 415 -19.12 -18.41 2.88
C GLY A 415 -18.43 -17.16 3.44
N GLU A 416 -17.26 -17.27 4.07
CA GLU A 416 -16.48 -16.16 4.61
C GLU A 416 -15.34 -15.73 3.68
N PHE A 417 -14.96 -14.46 3.75
CA PHE A 417 -13.79 -13.91 3.05
C PHE A 417 -12.55 -13.89 3.93
N LEU A 418 -12.72 -13.85 5.25
CA LEU A 418 -11.65 -13.69 6.22
C LEU A 418 -11.46 -14.98 7.01
N SER A 419 -10.21 -15.30 7.32
CA SER A 419 -9.92 -16.27 8.37
C SER A 419 -10.23 -15.71 9.75
N GLY A 420 -10.30 -16.58 10.76
CA GLY A 420 -10.03 -16.19 12.13
C GLY A 420 -8.60 -15.64 12.29
N GLU A 421 -8.33 -15.00 13.42
CA GLU A 421 -6.97 -14.58 13.78
C GLU A 421 -6.18 -15.76 14.35
N ALA A 422 -4.95 -15.95 13.86
CA ALA A 422 -4.01 -16.93 14.41
C ALA A 422 -2.91 -16.20 15.20
N PRO A 423 -2.64 -16.57 16.46
CA PRO A 423 -1.55 -15.98 17.23
C PRO A 423 -0.19 -16.41 16.69
N VAL A 424 0.77 -15.50 16.79
CA VAL A 424 2.19 -15.75 16.57
C VAL A 424 2.92 -15.43 17.86
N GLY A 425 3.68 -16.39 18.37
CA GLY A 425 4.45 -16.25 19.60
C GLY A 425 5.94 -16.50 19.39
N PHE A 426 6.74 -15.87 20.25
CA PHE A 426 8.18 -16.07 20.34
C PHE A 426 8.60 -16.21 21.81
N ASP A 427 9.36 -17.26 22.11
CA ASP A 427 9.98 -17.48 23.43
C ASP A 427 11.42 -16.95 23.46
N ALA A 428 11.59 -15.82 24.13
CA ALA A 428 12.89 -15.17 24.31
C ALA A 428 13.78 -15.88 25.34
N ALA A 429 13.29 -16.85 26.12
CA ALA A 429 14.05 -17.46 27.21
C ALA A 429 15.31 -18.20 26.71
N GLY A 430 16.48 -17.66 27.02
CA GLY A 430 17.76 -18.21 26.56
C GLY A 430 18.07 -17.96 25.09
N ALA A 431 17.32 -17.08 24.41
CA ALA A 431 17.69 -16.62 23.07
C ALA A 431 18.96 -15.76 23.15
N ALA A 432 19.84 -15.88 22.16
CA ALA A 432 21.04 -15.05 22.11
C ALA A 432 20.69 -13.59 21.80
N LYS A 433 21.52 -12.65 22.27
CA LYS A 433 21.42 -11.24 21.91
C LYS A 433 21.51 -11.07 20.39
N GLY A 434 20.58 -10.31 19.80
CA GLY A 434 20.58 -10.05 18.37
C GLY A 434 19.26 -9.50 17.85
N GLU A 435 19.28 -9.09 16.59
CA GLU A 435 18.07 -8.75 15.82
C GLU A 435 17.75 -9.90 14.86
N TYR A 436 16.56 -10.45 14.99
CA TYR A 436 16.09 -11.61 14.24
C TYR A 436 14.96 -11.20 13.31
N LEU A 437 14.88 -11.89 12.17
CA LEU A 437 13.74 -11.79 11.26
C LEU A 437 12.99 -13.12 11.32
N LEU A 438 11.68 -13.03 11.55
CA LEU A 438 10.74 -14.14 11.54
C LEU A 438 9.87 -14.06 10.27
N PRO A 439 10.19 -14.80 9.20
CA PRO A 439 9.32 -14.93 8.03
C PRO A 439 8.29 -16.02 8.28
N ILE A 440 7.00 -15.67 8.16
CA ILE A 440 5.87 -16.58 8.31
C ILE A 440 5.20 -16.72 6.95
N VAL A 441 5.08 -17.94 6.47
CA VAL A 441 4.35 -18.30 5.26
C VAL A 441 3.04 -18.99 5.63
N ALA A 442 2.00 -18.82 4.81
CA ALA A 442 0.79 -19.63 4.93
C ALA A 442 0.77 -20.72 3.87
N GLU A 443 0.59 -21.95 4.31
CA GLU A 443 0.59 -23.15 3.47
C GLU A 443 -0.82 -23.40 2.94
N LEU A 444 -1.08 -22.94 1.72
CA LEU A 444 -2.34 -23.20 1.04
C LEU A 444 -2.39 -24.66 0.55
N PRO A 445 -3.58 -25.29 0.50
CA PRO A 445 -3.70 -26.67 0.03
C PRO A 445 -3.17 -26.85 -1.40
N GLU A 446 -2.24 -27.79 -1.59
CA GLU A 446 -1.69 -28.13 -2.91
C GLU A 446 -2.79 -28.63 -3.87
N GLY A 447 -2.72 -28.19 -5.13
CA GLY A 447 -3.66 -28.61 -6.19
C GLY A 447 -5.11 -28.11 -6.00
N GLY A 448 -5.35 -27.16 -5.09
CA GLY A 448 -6.68 -26.65 -4.75
C GLY A 448 -7.15 -25.44 -5.58
N ALA A 449 -8.36 -24.98 -5.28
CA ALA A 449 -8.95 -23.74 -5.83
C ALA A 449 -8.29 -22.46 -5.30
N TYR A 450 -7.27 -22.55 -4.45
CA TYR A 450 -6.66 -21.40 -3.77
C TYR A 450 -5.26 -21.13 -4.32
N VAL A 451 -4.94 -19.86 -4.53
CA VAL A 451 -3.60 -19.43 -4.96
C VAL A 451 -3.12 -18.28 -4.09
N SER A 452 -1.82 -18.22 -3.83
CA SER A 452 -1.24 -17.12 -3.07
C SER A 452 -1.15 -15.85 -3.93
N LYS A 453 -1.44 -14.68 -3.34
CA LYS A 453 -1.30 -13.38 -4.02
C LYS A 453 0.15 -13.08 -4.42
N SER A 454 1.10 -13.58 -3.64
CA SER A 454 2.54 -13.55 -3.95
C SER A 454 3.13 -14.93 -3.73
N ASP A 455 4.23 -15.22 -4.41
CA ASP A 455 4.94 -16.50 -4.28
C ASP A 455 6.38 -16.25 -3.78
N PRO A 456 6.71 -16.60 -2.51
CA PRO A 456 5.79 -17.05 -1.46
C PRO A 456 4.92 -15.91 -0.89
N MET A 457 3.79 -16.26 -0.27
CA MET A 457 3.01 -15.33 0.55
C MET A 457 3.59 -15.30 1.96
N VAL A 458 4.28 -14.20 2.28
CA VAL A 458 5.10 -14.08 3.49
C VAL A 458 4.73 -12.84 4.31
N ARG A 459 4.69 -13.03 5.63
CA ARG A 459 4.59 -11.99 6.67
C ARG A 459 5.92 -11.95 7.42
N TYR A 460 6.55 -10.79 7.50
CA TYR A 460 7.81 -10.61 8.21
C TYR A 460 7.61 -9.89 9.54
N ILE A 461 8.23 -10.42 10.60
CA ILE A 461 8.22 -9.82 11.95
C ILE A 461 9.66 -9.65 12.40
N VAL A 462 10.00 -8.49 12.97
CA VAL A 462 11.32 -8.23 13.56
C VAL A 462 11.28 -8.51 15.05
N ILE A 463 12.23 -9.30 15.54
CA ILE A 463 12.37 -9.64 16.96
C ILE A 463 13.74 -9.19 17.42
N ARG A 464 13.80 -8.32 18.42
CA ARG A 464 15.05 -7.88 19.05
C ARG A 464 15.19 -8.52 20.41
N VAL A 465 16.26 -9.27 20.62
CA VAL A 465 16.63 -9.82 21.92
C VAL A 465 17.85 -9.07 22.41
N SER A 466 17.71 -8.43 23.57
CA SER A 466 18.71 -7.61 24.22
C SER A 466 19.04 -8.17 25.60
N THR A 467 20.24 -7.87 26.10
CA THR A 467 20.69 -8.24 27.45
C THR A 467 21.12 -6.99 28.20
N MET A 468 20.92 -6.92 29.51
CA MET A 468 21.55 -5.87 30.29
C MET A 468 23.00 -6.26 30.58
N ASP A 469 23.97 -5.65 29.90
CA ASP A 469 25.41 -5.98 30.00
C ASP A 469 26.13 -5.17 31.10
N ILE A 470 25.37 -4.41 31.90
CA ILE A 470 25.79 -3.73 33.12
C ILE A 470 25.16 -4.42 34.33
N ASP A 471 25.92 -4.56 35.40
CA ASP A 471 25.39 -4.93 36.71
C ASP A 471 24.86 -3.66 37.41
N THR A 472 23.53 -3.51 37.45
CA THR A 472 22.86 -2.35 38.05
C THR A 472 22.90 -2.35 39.57
N GLU A 473 23.22 -3.48 40.19
CA GLU A 473 23.27 -3.64 41.65
C GLU A 473 24.70 -3.56 42.19
N ALA A 474 25.71 -3.42 41.33
CA ALA A 474 27.11 -3.34 41.71
C ALA A 474 27.39 -2.15 42.66
N THR A 475 27.97 -2.44 43.82
CA THR A 475 28.40 -1.43 44.82
C THR A 475 29.90 -1.15 44.79
N ALA A 476 30.66 -1.89 43.98
CA ALA A 476 32.09 -1.71 43.78
C ALA A 476 32.51 -2.14 42.37
N LEU A 477 33.63 -1.60 41.88
CA LEU A 477 34.27 -2.08 40.65
C LEU A 477 35.23 -3.22 40.92
N THR A 478 35.28 -4.15 39.98
CA THR A 478 36.29 -5.19 39.89
C THR A 478 37.40 -4.81 38.90
N GLY A 479 38.58 -5.36 39.10
CA GLY A 479 39.72 -5.16 38.21
C GLY A 479 40.62 -3.97 38.59
N THR A 480 41.52 -3.59 37.69
CA THR A 480 42.61 -2.66 37.96
C THR A 480 42.37 -1.32 37.28
N LYS A 481 42.45 -0.22 38.03
CA LYS A 481 42.39 1.15 37.49
C LYS A 481 43.45 1.33 36.41
N ILE A 482 43.07 1.88 35.27
CA ILE A 482 44.01 2.25 34.21
C ILE A 482 44.75 3.51 34.63
N GLU A 483 46.08 3.42 34.72
CA GLU A 483 46.97 4.53 35.03
C GLU A 483 48.26 4.45 34.18
N PRO A 484 48.83 5.60 33.76
CA PRO A 484 48.32 6.96 33.93
C PRO A 484 47.17 7.29 32.97
N ALA A 485 46.19 8.11 33.39
CA ALA A 485 45.12 8.63 32.52
C ALA A 485 45.55 9.78 31.58
N ALA A 486 46.84 9.84 31.23
CA ALA A 486 47.40 10.90 30.41
C ALA A 486 46.85 10.86 28.97
N GLY A 487 46.41 12.01 28.46
CA GLY A 487 45.85 12.13 27.11
C GLY A 487 44.38 11.70 27.00
N TRP A 488 43.73 11.39 28.12
CA TRP A 488 42.30 11.18 28.15
C TRP A 488 41.54 12.51 28.00
N THR A 489 40.33 12.41 27.46
CA THR A 489 39.48 13.56 27.19
C THR A 489 38.08 13.31 27.70
N ILE A 490 37.37 14.39 28.02
CA ILE A 490 35.94 14.35 28.28
C ILE A 490 35.21 15.43 27.47
N SER A 491 34.06 15.06 26.92
CA SER A 491 33.16 15.97 26.22
C SER A 491 31.73 15.78 26.71
N CYS A 492 31.04 16.88 27.02
CA CYS A 492 29.67 16.87 27.51
C CYS A 492 28.72 17.48 26.47
N TYR A 493 27.52 16.91 26.37
CA TYR A 493 26.50 17.28 25.39
C TYR A 493 25.10 17.30 26.00
N GLN A 494 24.20 18.10 25.44
CA GLN A 494 22.80 18.18 25.86
C GLN A 494 21.92 17.18 25.10
N GLY A 495 21.01 16.50 25.80
CA GLY A 495 20.19 15.43 25.22
C GLY A 495 21.02 14.35 24.53
N THR A 496 20.63 13.98 23.31
CA THR A 496 21.35 13.03 22.44
C THR A 496 22.27 13.71 21.40
N ASN A 497 22.37 15.05 21.43
CA ASN A 497 23.14 15.81 20.44
C ASN A 497 24.65 15.59 20.60
N SER A 498 25.41 15.79 19.51
CA SER A 498 26.88 15.70 19.48
C SER A 498 27.58 17.06 19.47
N SER A 499 26.87 18.14 19.80
CA SER A 499 27.43 19.49 19.92
C SER A 499 26.71 20.31 20.99
N GLY A 500 27.50 20.99 21.84
CA GLY A 500 27.06 22.12 22.66
C GLY A 500 26.18 21.80 23.86
N ALA A 501 26.73 21.20 24.93
CA ALA A 501 26.09 21.30 26.24
C ALA A 501 26.14 22.76 26.73
N THR A 502 25.07 23.52 26.57
CA THR A 502 24.98 24.86 27.16
C THR A 502 24.71 24.76 28.65
N GLY A 503 25.73 24.95 29.51
CA GLY A 503 25.58 25.03 30.97
C GLY A 503 26.20 23.88 31.78
N VAL A 504 27.16 23.13 31.23
CA VAL A 504 28.05 22.31 32.06
C VAL A 504 29.22 23.22 32.45
N TRP A 505 29.24 23.67 33.70
CA TRP A 505 30.27 24.59 34.17
C TRP A 505 31.58 23.86 34.42
N ASN A 506 32.70 24.57 34.29
CA ASN A 506 34.05 24.03 34.49
C ASN A 506 34.38 22.83 33.58
N CYS A 507 33.87 22.82 32.34
CA CYS A 507 34.18 21.79 31.33
C CYS A 507 34.53 22.40 29.95
N ASP A 508 34.95 23.67 29.92
CA ASP A 508 35.13 24.41 28.67
C ASP A 508 36.56 24.32 28.12
N THR A 509 37.56 24.22 28.99
CA THR A 509 38.97 24.17 28.62
C THR A 509 39.59 22.79 28.84
N ASP A 510 40.65 22.46 28.10
CA ASP A 510 41.36 21.19 28.27
C ASP A 510 41.96 21.04 29.68
N GLU A 511 42.40 22.14 30.29
CA GLU A 511 42.89 22.15 31.67
C GLU A 511 41.79 21.82 32.68
N GLN A 512 40.56 22.30 32.47
CA GLN A 512 39.42 21.94 33.31
C GLN A 512 38.99 20.48 33.11
N LYS A 513 38.97 20.01 31.86
CA LYS A 513 38.61 18.61 31.52
C LYS A 513 39.60 17.60 32.08
N ALA A 514 40.89 17.92 32.07
CA ALA A 514 41.96 17.05 32.57
C ALA A 514 41.83 16.75 34.07
N LYS A 515 41.13 17.60 34.83
CA LYS A 515 40.92 17.42 36.28
C LYS A 515 39.99 16.25 36.60
N MET A 516 39.22 15.75 35.62
CA MET A 516 38.38 14.56 35.80
C MET A 516 39.17 13.25 35.89
N PHE A 517 40.50 13.34 35.74
CA PHE A 517 41.39 12.20 35.63
C PHE A 517 42.71 12.43 36.40
N ASP A 518 42.73 13.40 37.33
CA ASP A 518 43.95 13.78 38.05
C ASP A 518 44.07 13.12 39.43
N GLY A 519 43.07 12.32 39.81
CA GLY A 519 43.00 11.59 41.07
C GLY A 519 42.67 12.46 42.29
N LYS A 520 42.37 13.75 42.11
CA LYS A 520 41.98 14.63 43.20
C LYS A 520 40.47 14.65 43.38
N LEU A 521 40.01 14.29 44.57
CA LEU A 521 38.61 14.35 44.94
C LEU A 521 38.26 15.71 45.55
N ASP A 522 38.49 16.78 44.79
CA ASP A 522 38.31 18.17 45.24
C ASP A 522 37.16 18.89 44.51
N GLU A 523 37.01 20.18 44.79
CA GLU A 523 35.96 21.06 44.25
C GLU A 523 36.09 21.35 42.75
N GLN A 524 37.18 20.92 42.10
CA GLN A 524 37.42 21.17 40.69
C GLN A 524 36.66 20.16 39.82
N CYS A 525 35.33 20.22 39.90
CA CYS A 525 34.39 19.38 39.19
C CYS A 525 33.72 20.13 38.04
N TRP A 526 33.26 19.40 37.02
CA TRP A 526 32.13 19.90 36.23
C TRP A 526 30.81 19.58 36.92
N TYR A 527 29.81 20.43 36.76
CA TYR A 527 28.49 20.23 37.34
C TYR A 527 27.36 20.73 36.43
N ALA A 528 26.16 20.19 36.64
CA ALA A 528 24.93 20.52 35.94
C ALA A 528 23.75 20.65 36.93
N SER A 529 22.77 21.52 36.65
CA SER A 529 21.64 21.84 37.54
C SER A 529 20.29 21.99 36.80
N SER A 530 19.18 21.92 37.54
CA SER A 530 17.83 21.77 36.97
C SER A 530 17.20 23.00 36.26
N GLN A 531 16.21 22.69 35.40
CA GLN A 531 15.23 23.49 34.61
C GLN A 531 15.67 24.70 33.77
N SER A 532 16.76 25.41 34.06
CA SER A 532 17.15 26.60 33.28
C SER A 532 18.39 26.42 32.39
N PHE A 533 19.26 25.42 32.64
CA PHE A 533 20.48 25.21 31.85
C PHE A 533 20.94 23.72 31.81
N SER A 534 21.74 23.39 30.79
CA SER A 534 22.39 22.12 30.38
C SER A 534 21.61 20.82 30.39
N TRP A 535 21.37 20.18 31.54
CA TRP A 535 20.93 18.77 31.60
C TRP A 535 19.55 18.57 32.26
N GLY A 536 18.74 19.63 32.41
CA GLY A 536 17.37 19.55 32.95
C GLY A 536 16.36 18.72 32.12
N TYR A 537 16.74 18.26 30.92
CA TYR A 537 16.00 17.24 30.14
C TYR A 537 16.88 16.01 29.82
N GLY A 538 17.99 15.86 30.54
CA GLY A 538 19.05 14.89 30.27
C GLY A 538 20.18 15.42 29.38
N GLY A 539 21.25 14.64 29.32
CA GLY A 539 22.50 14.94 28.64
C GLY A 539 23.30 13.68 28.38
N ASN A 540 24.50 13.85 27.83
CA ASN A 540 25.46 12.76 27.80
C ASN A 540 26.89 13.29 27.92
N PHE A 541 27.79 12.44 28.39
CA PHE A 541 29.22 12.71 28.33
C PHE A 541 29.96 11.56 27.67
N ILE A 542 31.08 11.87 27.03
CA ILE A 542 31.98 10.92 26.39
C ILE A 542 33.35 11.03 27.05
N ILE A 543 33.83 9.92 27.61
CA ILE A 543 35.23 9.75 28.00
C ILE A 543 35.95 9.14 26.81
N GLY A 544 36.98 9.83 26.30
CA GLY A 544 37.87 9.33 25.26
C GLY A 544 39.23 8.96 25.84
N LEU A 545 39.62 7.71 25.68
CA LEU A 545 40.89 7.15 26.15
C LEU A 545 42.00 7.39 25.11
N ASP A 546 43.26 7.33 25.57
CA ASP A 546 44.44 7.53 24.72
C ASP A 546 44.56 6.45 23.63
N LYS A 547 44.13 5.23 23.93
CA LYS A 547 44.06 4.07 23.03
C LYS A 547 42.91 3.14 23.43
N THR A 548 42.72 2.06 22.68
CA THR A 548 41.76 1.01 23.02
C THR A 548 42.27 0.16 24.19
N TYR A 549 41.39 -0.11 25.16
CA TYR A 549 41.61 -1.03 26.28
C TYR A 549 40.50 -2.08 26.32
N ASP A 550 40.78 -3.21 26.98
CA ASP A 550 39.73 -4.10 27.46
C ASP A 550 39.22 -3.52 28.78
N VAL A 551 37.98 -3.00 28.79
CA VAL A 551 37.38 -2.27 29.91
C VAL A 551 36.36 -3.17 30.63
N SER A 552 36.53 -3.36 31.93
CA SER A 552 35.61 -4.13 32.79
C SER A 552 34.57 -3.26 33.51
N GLY A 553 34.73 -1.95 33.48
CA GLY A 553 33.78 -1.03 34.09
C GLY A 553 34.40 0.34 34.35
N PHE A 554 33.59 1.25 34.89
CA PHE A 554 34.04 2.56 35.31
C PHE A 554 33.26 3.09 36.51
N ARG A 555 33.82 4.09 37.18
CA ARG A 555 33.16 4.78 38.27
C ARG A 555 33.33 6.28 38.12
N TRP A 556 32.31 6.99 38.57
CA TRP A 556 32.21 8.44 38.49
C TRP A 556 32.01 8.97 39.92
N HIS A 557 32.96 9.76 40.42
CA HIS A 557 32.85 10.47 41.70
C HIS A 557 32.17 11.82 41.52
N TYR A 558 31.25 12.15 42.42
CA TYR A 558 30.65 13.47 42.50
C TYR A 558 31.12 14.21 43.76
N TYR A 559 31.32 15.53 43.66
CA TYR A 559 31.77 16.34 44.80
C TYR A 559 30.62 17.06 45.51
N TYR A 560 29.73 17.71 44.73
CA TYR A 560 28.57 18.44 45.26
C TYR A 560 27.37 17.51 45.48
N GLU A 561 26.24 18.06 45.96
CA GLU A 561 24.98 17.31 46.04
C GLU A 561 24.62 16.68 44.69
N ASP A 562 24.20 15.42 44.71
CA ASP A 562 23.88 14.66 43.52
C ASP A 562 22.48 14.07 43.64
N SER A 563 21.61 14.39 42.66
CA SER A 563 20.24 13.88 42.60
C SER A 563 20.16 12.42 42.16
N ASN A 564 21.31 11.77 41.93
CA ASN A 564 21.50 10.45 41.36
C ASN A 564 20.60 10.20 40.13
N PRO A 565 20.76 11.00 39.06
CA PRO A 565 19.90 10.89 37.90
C PRO A 565 19.96 9.49 37.29
N GLN A 566 18.82 9.05 36.76
CA GLN A 566 18.74 7.82 36.00
C GLN A 566 19.69 7.88 34.79
N ILE A 567 20.34 6.77 34.49
CA ILE A 567 21.18 6.59 33.32
C ILE A 567 20.33 5.88 32.28
N THR A 568 20.11 6.53 31.14
CA THR A 568 19.22 6.00 30.09
C THR A 568 19.95 5.09 29.13
N ASP A 569 21.27 5.24 28.99
CA ASP A 569 22.10 4.35 28.21
C ASP A 569 23.58 4.48 28.58
N VAL A 570 24.33 3.39 28.44
CA VAL A 570 25.81 3.41 28.46
C VAL A 570 26.27 2.74 27.20
N ARG A 571 27.16 3.40 26.46
CA ARG A 571 27.71 2.90 25.19
C ARG A 571 29.22 2.90 25.20
N TYR A 572 29.80 2.01 24.40
CA TYR A 572 31.22 2.02 24.11
C TYR A 572 31.48 2.05 22.60
N SER A 573 32.70 2.46 22.23
CA SER A 573 33.16 2.49 20.84
C SER A 573 34.69 2.39 20.77
N GLU A 574 35.21 1.78 19.71
CA GLU A 574 36.66 1.80 19.40
C GLU A 574 37.05 3.01 18.52
N ASP A 575 36.13 3.50 17.68
CA ASP A 575 36.40 4.49 16.64
C ASP A 575 35.65 5.84 16.84
N GLY A 576 34.77 5.91 17.85
CA GLY A 576 33.93 7.06 18.16
C GLY A 576 32.75 7.26 17.20
N LYS A 577 32.57 6.36 16.23
CA LYS A 577 31.54 6.41 15.19
C LYS A 577 30.51 5.30 15.37
N ASN A 578 30.99 4.07 15.57
CA ASN A 578 30.16 2.89 15.77
C ASN A 578 30.03 2.63 17.27
N TRP A 579 28.81 2.74 17.80
CA TRP A 579 28.54 2.67 19.24
C TRP A 579 27.70 1.44 19.57
N THR A 580 28.15 0.67 20.56
CA THR A 580 27.42 -0.48 21.09
C THR A 580 26.86 -0.12 22.47
N SER A 581 25.57 -0.39 22.69
CA SER A 581 24.92 -0.18 23.99
C SER A 581 25.17 -1.35 24.93
N LEU A 582 25.42 -1.02 26.20
CA LEU A 582 25.58 -1.95 27.32
C LEU A 582 24.31 -2.09 28.15
N SER A 583 23.43 -1.09 28.17
CA SER A 583 22.13 -1.21 28.84
C SER A 583 20.97 -1.43 27.87
N ASN A 584 21.23 -1.51 26.57
CA ASN A 584 20.25 -1.57 25.48
C ASN A 584 19.14 -0.50 25.61
N GLN A 585 19.52 0.71 26.01
CA GLN A 585 18.62 1.86 26.25
C GLN A 585 17.59 1.62 27.37
N VAL A 586 17.81 0.59 28.18
CA VAL A 586 17.06 0.36 29.41
C VAL A 586 17.67 1.23 30.49
N ALA A 587 16.82 2.04 31.10
CA ALA A 587 17.25 3.07 32.01
C ALA A 587 17.36 2.51 33.43
N PHE A 588 18.46 2.81 34.14
CA PHE A 588 18.73 2.33 35.49
C PHE A 588 19.31 3.44 36.36
N VAL A 589 19.28 3.28 37.69
CA VAL A 589 19.91 4.21 38.62
C VAL A 589 21.14 3.52 39.20
N PRO A 590 22.37 4.02 38.97
CA PRO A 590 23.57 3.37 39.49
C PRO A 590 23.58 3.41 41.01
N LYS A 591 24.13 2.36 41.65
CA LYS A 591 24.41 2.41 43.08
C LYS A 591 25.53 3.41 43.35
N VAL A 592 25.39 4.08 44.48
CA VAL A 592 26.37 5.05 44.98
C VAL A 592 27.02 4.47 46.23
N THR A 593 28.36 4.47 46.27
CA THR A 593 29.17 4.06 47.43
C THR A 593 30.31 5.06 47.61
N ASP A 594 30.43 5.68 48.78
CA ASP A 594 31.44 6.71 49.07
C ASP A 594 31.53 7.80 47.98
N GLN A 595 30.36 8.31 47.56
CA GLN A 595 30.20 9.32 46.49
C GLN A 595 30.62 8.86 45.07
N TRP A 596 30.89 7.57 44.89
CA TRP A 596 31.11 6.96 43.57
C TRP A 596 29.85 6.31 43.02
N LYS A 597 29.45 6.71 41.82
CA LYS A 597 28.50 5.98 40.98
C LYS A 597 29.25 4.84 40.30
N ILE A 598 28.74 3.62 40.46
CA ILE A 598 29.42 2.41 40.00
C ILE A 598 28.76 1.88 38.72
N PHE A 599 29.59 1.57 37.73
CA PHE A 599 29.20 0.99 36.46
C PHE A 599 30.07 -0.24 36.17
N GLN A 600 29.71 -1.37 36.78
CA GLN A 600 30.38 -2.64 36.55
C GLN A 600 29.81 -3.29 35.29
N PHE A 601 30.68 -3.64 34.34
CA PHE A 601 30.26 -4.38 33.15
C PHE A 601 30.26 -5.87 33.48
N LYS A 602 29.30 -6.62 32.94
CA LYS A 602 29.24 -8.08 33.15
C LYS A 602 30.39 -8.81 32.47
N GLU A 603 30.81 -8.30 31.31
CA GLU A 603 31.97 -8.76 30.56
C GLU A 603 32.85 -7.58 30.14
N ALA A 604 34.13 -7.86 29.93
CA ALA A 604 35.06 -6.85 29.45
C ALA A 604 34.79 -6.50 27.98
N VAL A 605 34.81 -5.21 27.63
CA VAL A 605 34.60 -4.74 26.26
C VAL A 605 35.81 -3.98 25.73
N LYS A 606 36.07 -4.11 24.42
CA LYS A 606 37.08 -3.30 23.74
C LYS A 606 36.56 -1.89 23.54
N ALA A 607 37.12 -0.92 24.28
CA ALA A 607 36.67 0.45 24.23
C ALA A 607 37.84 1.42 24.18
N ARG A 608 37.70 2.43 23.32
CA ARG A 608 38.47 3.68 23.36
C ARG A 608 37.59 4.84 23.81
N TYR A 609 36.28 4.75 23.60
CA TYR A 609 35.32 5.76 24.00
C TYR A 609 34.21 5.12 24.82
N ILE A 610 33.83 5.77 25.92
CA ILE A 610 32.68 5.40 26.75
C ILE A 610 31.74 6.60 26.77
N ARG A 611 30.49 6.40 26.39
CA ARG A 611 29.44 7.42 26.43
C ARG A 611 28.39 7.04 27.44
N VAL A 612 28.03 7.97 28.31
CA VAL A 612 26.98 7.78 29.30
C VAL A 612 25.87 8.79 29.03
N TYR A 613 24.67 8.28 28.81
CA TYR A 613 23.46 9.09 28.66
C TYR A 613 22.80 9.23 30.03
N VAL A 614 22.74 10.46 30.50
CA VAL A 614 22.14 10.85 31.76
C VAL A 614 20.71 11.31 31.46
N GLY A 615 19.74 10.70 32.11
CA GLY A 615 18.33 11.08 32.07
C GLY A 615 18.07 12.42 32.76
N ASN A 616 16.80 12.71 33.00
CA ASN A 616 16.39 14.01 33.54
C ASN A 616 17.04 14.31 34.92
N VAL A 617 17.71 15.46 35.02
CA VAL A 617 18.33 15.95 36.25
C VAL A 617 17.37 16.92 36.95
N SER A 618 16.68 16.43 37.99
CA SER A 618 15.72 17.21 38.79
C SER A 618 16.36 18.12 39.85
N GLY A 619 17.64 17.92 40.16
CA GLY A 619 18.40 18.70 41.14
C GLY A 619 19.76 19.13 40.60
N PHE A 620 20.82 18.50 41.09
CA PHE A 620 22.21 18.74 40.71
C PHE A 620 22.92 17.41 40.40
N THR A 621 23.93 17.43 39.54
CA THR A 621 24.89 16.34 39.39
C THR A 621 26.25 16.90 39.02
N SER A 622 27.34 16.26 39.47
CA SER A 622 28.70 16.74 39.23
C SER A 622 29.68 15.60 39.06
N MET A 623 30.80 15.84 38.37
CA MET A 623 31.94 14.92 38.31
C MET A 623 33.21 15.68 38.60
N ASN A 624 34.01 15.18 39.55
CA ASN A 624 35.40 15.59 39.74
C ASN A 624 36.40 14.49 39.41
N GLU A 625 36.00 13.22 39.35
CA GLU A 625 36.90 12.13 38.93
C GLU A 625 36.12 11.02 38.23
N ALA A 626 36.70 10.48 37.17
CA ALA A 626 36.25 9.27 36.50
C ALA A 626 37.39 8.26 36.40
N GLU A 627 37.14 7.04 36.86
CA GLU A 627 38.12 5.97 36.80
C GLU A 627 37.61 4.84 35.91
N ILE A 628 38.45 4.40 34.97
CA ILE A 628 38.17 3.26 34.09
C ILE A 628 39.03 2.08 34.52
N HIS A 629 38.44 0.89 34.58
CA HIS A 629 39.11 -0.32 35.04
C HIS A 629 39.28 -1.33 33.89
N THR A 630 40.41 -2.02 33.91
CA THR A 630 40.67 -3.24 33.13
C THR A 630 40.29 -4.46 33.97
N PRO A 631 40.01 -5.62 33.34
CA PRO A 631 39.78 -6.87 34.08
C PRO A 631 40.87 -7.16 35.11
N ALA A 632 40.51 -7.85 36.20
CA ALA A 632 41.50 -8.38 37.12
C ALA A 632 42.39 -9.39 36.37
N ASN A 633 43.72 -9.26 36.51
CA ASN A 633 44.68 -10.22 35.97
C ASN A 633 44.57 -11.58 36.64
#